data_AF-A0AAU7XI79-F1
#
_entry.id   AF-A0AAU7XI79-F1
#
_cell.length_a   1.000
_cell.length_b   1.000
_cell.length_c   1.000
_cell.angle_alpha   90.00
_cell.angle_beta   90.00
_cell.angle_gamma   90.00
#
_symmetry.space_group_name_H-M   'P 1'
#
loop_
_entity.id
_entity.type
_entity.pdbx_description
1 polymer ?
#
loop_
_entity_poly.entity_id
_entity_poly.type
_entity_poly.pdbx_seq_one_letter_code
_entity_poly.pdbx_strand_id
1 'polypeptide(L)'
;MSSKTLINVYYDAQCPLCRQERRRYERWSGRHAKDIGWLDVSEHEQTLRAKGVDPAVALRSLHIETAQGQLIEGIDAYRLLMKRIPLLVPVAWLIGLPGIKPALRTLYDVWVKRRLKKQGRWPL
;
A
#
# COMPACT_ATOMS: atom_id res chain seq x y z
N MET A 1 -28.48 9.58 -0.47
CA MET A 1 -27.90 8.22 -0.46
C MET A 1 -26.39 8.38 -0.29
N SER A 2 -25.82 7.81 0.78
CA SER A 2 -24.50 8.17 1.31
C SER A 2 -23.32 7.80 0.40
N SER A 3 -22.88 8.71 -0.47
CA SER A 3 -21.60 8.65 -1.18
C SER A 3 -20.41 8.97 -0.27
N LYS A 4 -20.21 8.21 0.82
CA LYS A 4 -19.06 8.40 1.70
C LYS A 4 -17.93 7.47 1.29
N THR A 5 -17.05 8.00 0.44
CA THR A 5 -15.61 7.70 0.46
C THR A 5 -15.23 6.21 0.35
N LEU A 6 -16.00 5.35 -0.32
CA LEU A 6 -15.62 3.94 -0.47
C LEU A 6 -14.33 3.79 -1.30
N ILE A 7 -13.50 2.83 -0.94
CA ILE A 7 -12.37 2.40 -1.77
C ILE A 7 -12.49 0.91 -2.08
N ASN A 8 -12.15 0.50 -3.29
CA ASN A 8 -12.09 -0.90 -3.67
C ASN A 8 -10.62 -1.31 -3.78
N VAL A 9 -10.23 -2.30 -2.98
CA VAL A 9 -8.88 -2.84 -2.93
C VAL A 9 -8.85 -4.13 -3.74
N TYR A 10 -8.10 -4.10 -4.83
CA TYR A 10 -7.84 -5.27 -5.64
C TYR A 10 -6.70 -6.08 -5.02
N TYR A 11 -6.96 -7.36 -4.74
CA TYR A 11 -5.99 -8.27 -4.16
C TYR A 11 -6.09 -9.66 -4.81
N ASP A 12 -5.04 -10.46 -4.71
CA ASP A 12 -5.05 -11.84 -5.20
C ASP A 12 -5.65 -12.78 -4.13
N ALA A 13 -6.81 -13.37 -4.43
CA ALA A 13 -7.44 -14.32 -3.51
C ALA A 13 -6.77 -15.70 -3.49
N GLN A 14 -5.97 -16.04 -4.51
CA GLN A 14 -5.25 -17.31 -4.59
C GLN A 14 -3.95 -17.27 -3.78
N CYS A 15 -3.32 -16.10 -3.64
CA CYS A 15 -2.12 -15.91 -2.83
C CYS A 15 -2.38 -15.95 -1.30
N PRO A 16 -1.78 -16.89 -0.54
CA PRO A 16 -1.96 -16.99 0.91
C PRO A 16 -1.49 -15.76 1.68
N LEU A 17 -0.39 -15.12 1.23
CA LEU A 17 0.15 -13.90 1.83
C LEU A 17 -0.85 -12.74 1.68
N CYS A 18 -1.36 -12.51 0.47
CA CYS A 18 -2.33 -11.46 0.20
C CYS A 18 -3.62 -11.65 1.02
N ARG A 19 -4.10 -12.89 1.16
CA ARG A 19 -5.23 -13.20 2.06
C ARG A 19 -4.93 -12.89 3.52
N GLN A 20 -3.72 -13.18 4.01
CA GLN A 20 -3.32 -12.89 5.38
C GLN A 20 -3.26 -11.38 5.63
N GLU A 21 -2.68 -10.61 4.70
CA GLU A 21 -2.64 -9.16 4.77
C GLU A 21 -4.03 -8.54 4.76
N ARG A 22 -4.91 -8.97 3.82
CA ARG A 22 -6.32 -8.57 3.79
C ARG A 22 -6.98 -8.77 5.16
N ARG A 23 -6.91 -9.97 5.72
CA ARG A 23 -7.51 -10.30 7.02
C ARG A 23 -6.98 -9.40 8.15
N ARG A 24 -5.70 -9.04 8.09
CA ARG A 24 -5.06 -8.16 9.06
C ARG A 24 -5.60 -6.73 8.96
N TYR A 25 -5.70 -6.21 7.74
CA TYR A 25 -6.28 -4.89 7.49
C TYR A 25 -7.78 -4.84 7.85
N GLU A 26 -8.55 -5.88 7.53
CA GLU A 26 -9.95 -6.00 7.95
C GLU A 26 -10.08 -5.94 9.48
N ARG A 27 -9.29 -6.73 10.21
CA ARG A 27 -9.28 -6.70 11.68
C ARG A 27 -8.94 -5.33 12.24
N TRP A 28 -7.94 -4.66 11.68
CA TRP A 28 -7.54 -3.33 12.13
C TRP A 28 -8.51 -2.21 11.74
N SER A 29 -9.25 -2.39 10.64
CA SER A 29 -10.22 -1.41 10.16
C SER A 29 -11.44 -1.26 11.07
N GLY A 30 -11.82 -2.31 11.80
CA GLY A 30 -12.92 -2.28 12.76
C GLY A 30 -14.20 -1.71 12.13
N ARG A 31 -14.75 -0.63 12.70
CA ARG A 31 -15.96 0.04 12.19
C ARG A 31 -15.82 0.66 10.78
N HIS A 32 -14.58 0.83 10.29
CA HIS A 32 -14.26 1.35 8.96
C HIS A 32 -14.11 0.25 7.90
N ALA A 33 -14.26 -1.03 8.28
CA ALA A 33 -14.24 -2.15 7.32
C ALA A 33 -15.26 -1.97 6.19
N LYS A 34 -16.44 -1.42 6.52
CA LYS A 34 -17.51 -1.12 5.54
C LYS A 34 -17.13 -0.05 4.52
N ASP A 35 -16.07 0.72 4.76
CA ASP A 35 -15.57 1.76 3.86
C ASP A 35 -14.54 1.19 2.84
N ILE A 36 -14.20 -0.11 2.96
CA ILE A 36 -13.17 -0.81 2.18
C ILE A 36 -13.80 -2.05 1.51
N GLY A 37 -14.00 -1.99 0.20
CA GLY A 37 -14.35 -3.15 -0.61
C GLY A 37 -13.10 -3.96 -0.95
N TRP A 38 -13.18 -5.29 -0.90
CA TRP A 38 -12.11 -6.19 -1.32
C TRP A 38 -12.55 -6.93 -2.57
N LEU A 39 -11.82 -6.75 -3.67
CA LEU A 39 -12.11 -7.35 -4.97
C LEU A 39 -10.99 -8.31 -5.37
N ASP A 40 -11.34 -9.51 -5.81
CA ASP A 40 -10.36 -10.44 -6.37
C ASP A 40 -9.94 -9.97 -7.76
N VAL A 41 -8.63 -9.82 -7.97
CA VAL A 41 -8.03 -9.48 -9.27
C VAL A 41 -8.41 -10.51 -10.32
N SER A 42 -8.46 -11.81 -9.97
CA SER A 42 -8.73 -12.91 -10.91
C SER A 42 -10.15 -12.83 -11.48
N GLU A 43 -11.10 -12.34 -10.70
CA GLU A 43 -12.50 -12.16 -11.13
C GLU A 43 -12.73 -10.83 -11.86
N HIS A 44 -11.82 -9.85 -11.68
CA HIS A 44 -11.96 -8.48 -12.17
C HIS A 44 -10.89 -8.11 -13.22
N GLU A 45 -10.27 -9.09 -13.87
CA GLU A 45 -9.23 -8.86 -14.87
C GLU A 45 -9.70 -7.95 -16.01
N GLN A 46 -10.93 -8.17 -16.50
CA GLN A 46 -11.50 -7.37 -17.59
C GLN A 46 -11.72 -5.91 -17.17
N THR A 47 -12.15 -5.67 -15.93
CA THR A 47 -12.30 -4.33 -15.37
C THR A 47 -10.96 -3.62 -15.23
N LEU A 48 -9.91 -4.34 -14.81
CA LEU A 48 -8.55 -3.80 -14.71
C LEU A 48 -7.98 -3.46 -16.11
N ARG A 49 -8.16 -4.36 -17.09
CA ARG A 49 -7.74 -4.13 -18.48
C ARG A 49 -8.48 -2.94 -19.10
N ALA A 50 -9.78 -2.79 -18.86
CA ALA A 50 -10.57 -1.65 -19.32
C ALA A 50 -10.07 -0.31 -18.75
N LYS A 51 -9.39 -0.35 -17.59
CA LYS A 51 -8.77 0.80 -16.94
C LYS A 51 -7.28 0.95 -17.27
N GLY A 52 -6.77 0.16 -18.21
CA GLY A 52 -5.38 0.24 -18.68
C GLY A 52 -4.37 -0.44 -17.77
N VAL A 53 -4.81 -1.27 -16.82
CA VAL A 53 -3.91 -2.05 -15.95
C VAL A 53 -3.82 -3.48 -16.44
N ASP A 54 -2.58 -3.93 -16.65
CA ASP A 54 -2.30 -5.34 -16.92
C ASP A 54 -2.55 -6.16 -15.63
N PRO A 55 -3.45 -7.16 -15.65
CA PRO A 55 -3.70 -8.03 -14.51
C PRO A 55 -2.42 -8.68 -13.96
N ALA A 56 -1.44 -9.00 -14.81
CA ALA A 56 -0.16 -9.55 -14.35
C ALA A 56 0.65 -8.56 -13.51
N VAL A 57 0.48 -7.26 -13.73
CA VAL A 57 1.06 -6.18 -12.92
C VAL A 57 0.21 -5.94 -11.66
N ALA A 58 -1.12 -6.07 -11.77
CA ALA A 58 -2.04 -5.99 -10.64
C ALA A 58 -1.79 -7.07 -9.57
N LEU A 59 -1.27 -8.24 -9.98
CA LEU A 59 -0.85 -9.30 -9.04
C LEU A 59 0.44 -8.94 -8.26
N ARG A 60 1.26 -8.01 -8.75
CA ARG A 60 2.56 -7.66 -8.15
C ARG A 60 2.50 -6.45 -7.21
N SER A 61 1.42 -5.67 -7.28
CA SER A 61 1.29 -4.41 -6.56
C SER A 61 -0.15 -4.21 -6.11
N LEU A 62 -0.35 -3.65 -4.91
CA LEU A 62 -1.69 -3.31 -4.43
C LEU A 62 -2.31 -2.24 -5.33
N HIS A 63 -3.50 -2.50 -5.83
CA HIS A 63 -4.28 -1.53 -6.60
C HIS A 63 -5.53 -1.15 -5.82
N ILE A 64 -5.81 0.15 -5.75
CA ILE A 64 -6.98 0.69 -5.08
C ILE A 64 -7.71 1.61 -6.03
N GLU A 65 -8.99 1.34 -6.22
CA GLU A 65 -9.90 2.25 -6.87
C GLU A 65 -10.62 3.12 -5.85
N THR A 66 -10.60 4.42 -6.11
CA THR A 66 -11.35 5.42 -5.34
C THR A 66 -12.81 5.49 -5.80
N ALA A 67 -13.69 6.08 -4.99
CA ALA A 67 -15.08 6.32 -5.37
C ALA A 67 -15.25 7.17 -6.65
N GLN A 68 -14.21 7.91 -7.06
CA GLN A 68 -14.16 8.70 -8.28
C GLN A 68 -13.73 7.89 -9.51
N GLY A 69 -13.48 6.59 -9.36
CA GLY A 69 -13.00 5.70 -10.43
C GLY A 69 -11.49 5.80 -10.70
N GLN A 70 -10.76 6.65 -9.96
CA GLN A 70 -9.31 6.74 -10.07
C GLN A 70 -8.65 5.50 -9.47
N LEU A 71 -7.79 4.85 -10.25
CA LEU A 71 -6.96 3.73 -9.81
C LEU A 71 -5.61 4.26 -9.31
N ILE A 72 -5.22 3.82 -8.12
CA ILE A 72 -3.96 4.18 -7.46
C ILE A 72 -3.24 2.87 -7.16
N GLU A 73 -1.92 2.83 -7.36
CA GLU A 73 -1.11 1.63 -7.19
C GLU A 73 0.05 1.82 -6.21
N GLY A 74 0.65 0.71 -5.79
CA GLY A 74 1.91 0.68 -5.07
C GLY A 74 1.86 1.38 -3.71
N ILE A 75 2.92 2.11 -3.35
CA ILE A 75 3.04 2.76 -2.03
C ILE A 75 1.91 3.78 -1.79
N ASP A 76 1.45 4.47 -2.83
CA ASP A 76 0.35 5.42 -2.71
C ASP A 76 -0.99 4.71 -2.44
N ALA A 77 -1.20 3.52 -3.01
CA ALA A 77 -2.33 2.67 -2.68
C ALA A 77 -2.26 2.22 -1.21
N TYR A 78 -1.13 1.70 -0.75
CA TYR A 78 -0.94 1.35 0.66
C TYR A 78 -1.20 2.53 1.58
N ARG A 79 -0.68 3.72 1.24
CA ARG A 79 -0.92 4.95 2.00
C ARG A 79 -2.40 5.29 2.07
N LEU A 80 -3.14 5.14 0.96
CA LEU A 80 -4.57 5.38 0.92
C LEU A 80 -5.35 4.39 1.80
N LEU A 81 -5.03 3.09 1.72
CA LEU A 81 -5.62 2.05 2.58
C LEU A 81 -5.36 2.34 4.06
N MET A 82 -4.11 2.60 4.41
CA MET A 82 -3.71 2.87 5.80
C MET A 82 -4.37 4.12 6.37
N LYS A 83 -4.61 5.16 5.55
CA LYS A 83 -5.40 6.35 5.96
C LYS A 83 -6.83 6.00 6.36
N ARG A 84 -7.40 4.89 5.88
CA ARG A 84 -8.76 4.44 6.25
C ARG A 84 -8.80 3.63 7.54
N ILE A 85 -7.65 3.23 8.05
CA ILE A 85 -7.53 2.38 9.22
C ILE A 85 -6.96 3.25 10.34
N PRO A 86 -7.76 3.68 11.34
CA PRO A 86 -7.34 4.65 12.35
C PRO A 86 -6.03 4.28 13.05
N LEU A 87 -5.80 3.00 13.31
CA LEU A 87 -4.56 2.47 13.92
C LEU A 87 -3.32 2.71 13.05
N LEU A 88 -3.48 2.73 11.73
CA LEU A 88 -2.40 2.90 10.74
C LEU A 88 -2.29 4.32 10.21
N VAL A 89 -3.17 5.24 10.62
CA VAL A 89 -3.08 6.66 10.25
C VAL A 89 -1.71 7.27 10.58
N PRO A 90 -1.09 7.02 11.76
CA PRO A 90 0.27 7.51 12.04
C PRO A 90 1.31 6.99 11.05
N VAL A 91 1.18 5.72 10.62
CA VAL A 91 2.07 5.09 9.63
C VAL A 91 1.85 5.70 8.25
N ALA A 92 0.59 5.90 7.84
CA ALA A 92 0.26 6.53 6.57
C ALA A 92 0.77 7.99 6.49
N TRP A 93 0.71 8.71 7.62
CA TRP A 93 1.25 10.05 7.75
C TRP A 93 2.79 10.04 7.67
N LEU A 94 3.47 9.10 8.34
CA LEU A 94 4.91 8.90 8.25
C LEU A 94 5.39 8.65 6.82
N ILE A 95 4.70 7.77 6.08
CA ILE A 95 4.98 7.46 4.66
C ILE A 95 4.74 8.68 3.77
N GLY A 96 3.83 9.58 4.17
CA GLY A 96 3.41 10.74 3.40
C GLY A 96 4.18 12.04 3.63
N LEU A 97 5.09 12.12 4.60
CA LEU A 97 5.76 13.37 4.97
C LEU A 97 6.89 13.76 3.99
N PRO A 98 6.79 14.92 3.31
CA PRO A 98 7.89 15.48 2.54
C PRO A 98 8.96 15.99 3.52
N GLY A 99 10.10 15.30 3.59
CA GLY A 99 11.19 15.59 4.53
C GLY A 99 11.67 14.37 5.32
N ILE A 100 10.78 13.41 5.59
CA ILE A 100 11.18 12.12 6.17
C ILE A 100 11.94 11.26 5.16
N LYS A 101 11.62 11.37 3.86
CA LYS A 101 12.39 10.72 2.78
C LYS A 101 13.88 11.10 2.78
N PRO A 102 14.28 12.38 2.72
CA PRO A 102 15.69 12.74 2.80
C PRO A 102 16.30 12.43 4.17
N ALA A 103 15.57 12.61 5.28
CA ALA A 103 16.09 12.30 6.61
C ALA A 103 16.39 10.80 6.81
N LEU A 104 15.49 9.90 6.38
CA LEU A 104 15.71 8.45 6.39
C LEU A 104 16.86 8.05 5.46
N ARG A 105 16.99 8.72 4.30
CA ARG A 105 18.11 8.48 3.37
C ARG A 105 19.44 8.84 4.03
N THR A 106 19.52 10.01 4.67
CA THR A 106 20.71 10.43 5.42
C THR A 106 21.00 9.50 6.60
N LEU A 107 19.97 9.07 7.35
CA LEU A 107 20.15 8.16 8.48
C LEU A 107 20.66 6.79 8.02
N TYR A 108 20.12 6.29 6.90
CA TYR A 108 20.53 5.05 6.26
C TYR A 108 21.98 5.13 5.76
N ASP A 109 22.34 6.20 5.06
CA ASP A 109 23.70 6.40 4.55
C ASP A 109 24.73 6.50 5.69
N VAL A 110 24.39 7.19 6.78
CA VAL A 110 25.22 7.27 7.99
C VAL A 110 25.39 5.90 8.64
N TRP A 111 24.31 5.11 8.71
CA TRP A 111 24.37 3.76 9.27
C TRP A 111 25.22 2.81 8.41
N VAL A 112 25.04 2.82 7.09
CA VAL A 112 25.84 2.03 6.14
C VAL A 112 27.32 2.42 6.23
N LYS A 113 27.62 3.73 6.26
CA LYS A 113 28.99 4.23 6.41
C LYS A 113 29.62 3.79 7.72
N ARG A 114 28.90 3.88 8.84
CA ARG A 114 29.38 3.39 10.15
C ARG A 114 29.63 1.89 10.14
N ARG A 115 28.72 1.10 9.56
CA ARG A 115 28.86 -0.36 9.43
C ARG A 115 30.08 -0.74 8.58
N LEU A 116 30.23 -0.13 7.40
CA LEU A 116 31.32 -0.42 6.47
C LEU A 116 32.69 0.02 6.98
N LYS A 117 32.77 1.17 7.68
CA LYS A 117 33.99 1.57 8.40
C LYS A 117 34.36 0.56 9.48
N LYS A 118 33.38 0.08 10.26
CA LYS A 118 33.61 -0.97 11.27
C LYS A 118 34.07 -2.29 10.65
N GLN A 119 33.72 -2.55 9.40
CA GLN A 119 34.11 -3.74 8.63
C GLN A 119 35.38 -3.53 7.78
N GLY A 120 36.04 -2.37 7.85
CA GLY A 120 37.26 -2.08 7.06
C GLY A 120 37.04 -2.02 5.54
N ARG A 121 35.78 -1.92 5.09
CA ARG A 121 35.36 -2.01 3.68
C ARG A 121 34.84 -0.70 3.11
N TRP A 122 35.06 0.40 3.83
CA TRP A 122 34.70 1.71 3.32
C TRP A 122 35.76 2.14 2.28
N PRO A 123 35.38 2.36 1.00
CA PRO A 123 36.33 2.88 0.02
C PRO A 123 36.78 4.28 0.48
N LEU A 124 38.10 4.50 0.49
CA LEU A 124 38.71 5.80 0.80
C LEU A 124 38.23 6.87 -0.19
#